data_AF-A0A2A4QKD8-F1
#
_entry.id   AF-A0A2A4QKD8-F1
#
_cell.length_a   1.000
_cell.length_b   1.000
_cell.length_c   1.000
_cell.angle_alpha   90.00
_cell.angle_beta   90.00
_cell.angle_gamma   90.00
#
_symmetry.space_group_name_H-M   'P 1'
#
loop_
_entity.id
_entity.type
_entity.pdbx_description
1 polymer ?
#
loop_
_entity_poly.entity_id
_entity_poly.type
_entity_poly.pdbx_seq_one_letter_code
_entity_poly.pdbx_strand_id
1 'polypeptide(L)'
;MRSNASQPKFTPSNPPARTCSRKDKTMAKANQTTEALATATSEVIEKSQEVFAKSTENTEKLAENLIDFNTAVIKSGEALAKKAYDNYLTNVAAVYDGAKALTKTADVADFYKVASSNYTSAAEKITAQSKELAELSAKALKDNAETAKKLYSKAFAA
;
A
#
# COMPACT_ATOMS: atom_id res chain seq x y z
N MET A 1 -79.14 17.71 -87.14
CA MET A 1 -80.10 17.12 -86.19
C MET A 1 -79.32 16.34 -85.14
N ARG A 2 -79.58 16.61 -83.86
CA ARG A 2 -78.88 16.06 -82.68
C ARG A 2 -79.35 14.63 -82.39
N SER A 3 -78.44 13.79 -81.88
CA SER A 3 -78.79 12.70 -80.95
C SER A 3 -77.59 12.34 -80.07
N ASN A 4 -77.91 11.94 -78.84
CA ASN A 4 -77.11 11.83 -77.63
C ASN A 4 -76.13 10.65 -77.59
N ALA A 5 -75.01 10.82 -76.87
CA ALA A 5 -74.42 9.76 -76.03
C ALA A 5 -73.68 10.39 -74.84
N SER A 6 -73.85 9.75 -73.68
CA SER A 6 -73.59 10.24 -72.32
C SER A 6 -72.11 10.38 -71.94
N GLN A 7 -71.80 11.37 -71.10
CA GLN A 7 -70.50 11.53 -70.46
C GLN A 7 -70.41 10.75 -69.14
N PRO A 8 -69.28 10.08 -68.83
CA PRO A 8 -69.01 9.58 -67.50
C PRO A 8 -68.41 10.69 -66.61
N LYS A 9 -69.00 10.89 -65.43
CA LYS A 9 -68.50 11.76 -64.35
C LYS A 9 -67.22 11.16 -63.75
N PHE A 10 -66.11 11.91 -63.77
CA PHE A 10 -64.96 11.65 -62.92
C PHE A 10 -64.97 12.65 -61.76
N THR A 11 -65.00 12.14 -60.54
CA THR A 11 -64.86 12.91 -59.30
C THR A 11 -63.39 13.27 -59.07
N PRO A 12 -63.07 14.48 -58.58
CA PRO A 12 -61.70 14.87 -58.28
C PRO A 12 -61.26 14.20 -56.97
N SER A 13 -60.27 13.30 -57.05
CA SER A 13 -59.59 12.78 -55.86
C SER A 13 -58.65 13.86 -55.32
N ASN A 14 -58.90 14.31 -54.08
CA ASN A 14 -57.97 15.14 -53.33
C ASN A 14 -56.60 14.43 -53.21
N PRO A 15 -55.47 15.12 -53.43
CA PRO A 15 -54.17 14.55 -53.09
C PRO A 15 -54.06 14.38 -51.57
N PRO A 16 -53.60 13.23 -51.05
CA PRO A 16 -53.42 13.04 -49.62
C PRO A 16 -52.26 13.90 -49.13
N ALA A 17 -52.52 14.70 -48.10
CA ALA A 17 -51.53 15.39 -47.31
C ALA A 17 -50.46 14.40 -46.82
N ARG A 18 -49.30 14.38 -47.48
CA ARG A 18 -48.10 13.72 -46.98
C ARG A 18 -47.04 14.79 -46.81
N THR A 19 -46.80 15.18 -45.56
CA THR A 19 -45.45 15.28 -44.95
C THR A 19 -45.53 15.94 -43.58
N CYS A 20 -45.92 15.20 -42.53
CA CYS A 20 -45.47 15.53 -41.16
C CYS A 20 -45.10 14.25 -40.38
N SER A 21 -45.88 13.18 -40.46
CA SER A 21 -45.70 12.04 -39.52
C SER A 21 -44.42 11.19 -39.68
N ARG A 22 -43.71 11.25 -40.83
CA ARG A 22 -42.47 10.46 -41.03
C ARG A 22 -41.23 11.11 -40.42
N LYS A 23 -41.14 12.46 -40.42
CA LYS A 23 -40.01 13.15 -39.77
C LYS A 23 -40.11 13.04 -38.25
N ASP A 24 -41.32 13.14 -37.69
CA ASP A 24 -41.53 13.10 -36.23
C ASP A 24 -41.21 11.73 -35.61
N LYS A 25 -41.58 10.61 -36.25
CA LYS A 25 -41.19 9.27 -35.78
C LYS A 25 -39.69 9.00 -35.89
N THR A 26 -39.02 9.59 -36.87
CA THR A 26 -37.57 9.41 -37.08
C THR A 26 -36.77 10.30 -36.11
N MET A 27 -37.26 11.51 -35.83
CA MET A 27 -36.72 12.44 -34.82
C MET A 27 -36.93 11.93 -33.39
N ALA A 28 -38.09 11.32 -33.09
CA ALA A 28 -38.35 10.72 -31.76
C ALA A 28 -37.49 9.48 -31.49
N LYS A 29 -37.31 8.61 -32.50
CA LYS A 29 -36.36 7.48 -32.39
C LYS A 29 -34.92 7.97 -32.30
N ALA A 30 -34.52 8.97 -33.09
CA ALA A 30 -33.19 9.56 -33.01
C ALA A 30 -32.93 10.19 -31.63
N ASN A 31 -33.88 10.94 -31.06
CA ASN A 31 -33.77 11.51 -29.72
C ASN A 31 -33.69 10.43 -28.63
N GLN A 32 -34.52 9.37 -28.66
CA GLN A 32 -34.39 8.25 -27.72
C GLN A 32 -33.05 7.52 -27.82
N THR A 33 -32.55 7.34 -29.05
CA THR A 33 -31.24 6.67 -29.25
C THR A 33 -30.10 7.57 -28.78
N THR A 34 -30.25 8.90 -28.90
CA THR A 34 -29.27 9.89 -28.46
C THR A 34 -29.28 10.05 -26.93
N GLU A 35 -30.46 10.02 -26.30
CA GLU A 35 -30.61 10.02 -24.84
C GLU A 35 -30.09 8.71 -24.22
N ALA A 36 -30.41 7.55 -24.81
CA ALA A 36 -29.86 6.27 -24.34
C ALA A 36 -28.33 6.19 -24.49
N LEU A 37 -27.78 6.74 -25.57
CA LEU A 37 -26.34 6.84 -25.77
C LEU A 37 -25.70 7.83 -24.79
N ALA A 38 -26.34 8.97 -24.52
CA ALA A 38 -25.88 9.95 -23.54
C ALA A 38 -25.87 9.36 -22.13
N THR A 39 -26.93 8.67 -21.71
CA THR A 39 -27.01 7.99 -20.41
C THR A 39 -25.96 6.88 -20.27
N ALA A 40 -25.81 6.02 -21.29
CA ALA A 40 -24.78 4.98 -21.27
C ALA A 40 -23.35 5.57 -21.24
N THR A 41 -23.13 6.68 -21.95
CA THR A 41 -21.83 7.38 -21.92
C THR A 41 -21.57 8.00 -20.55
N SER A 42 -22.57 8.63 -19.93
CA SER A 42 -22.46 9.17 -18.57
C SER A 42 -22.19 8.08 -17.53
N GLU A 43 -22.89 6.94 -17.58
CA GLU A 43 -22.63 5.81 -16.68
C GLU A 43 -21.21 5.23 -16.85
N VAL A 44 -20.71 5.17 -18.08
CA VAL A 44 -19.33 4.74 -18.36
C VAL A 44 -18.32 5.76 -17.82
N ILE A 45 -18.60 7.06 -17.97
CA ILE A 45 -17.75 8.12 -17.42
C ILE A 45 -17.74 8.05 -15.89
N GLU A 46 -18.90 7.96 -15.24
CA GLU A 46 -19.00 7.84 -13.78
C GLU A 46 -18.27 6.60 -13.25
N LYS A 47 -18.47 5.43 -13.87
CA LYS A 47 -17.73 4.21 -13.52
C LYS A 47 -16.23 4.37 -13.73
N SER A 48 -15.81 5.02 -14.82
CA SER A 48 -14.40 5.26 -15.07
C SER A 48 -13.78 6.19 -14.01
N GLN A 49 -14.50 7.24 -13.61
CA GLN A 49 -14.08 8.13 -12.53
C GLN A 49 -14.02 7.40 -11.18
N GLU A 50 -14.98 6.53 -10.89
CA GLU A 50 -14.98 5.70 -9.68
C GLU A 50 -13.79 4.72 -9.66
N VAL A 51 -13.49 4.08 -10.79
CA VAL A 51 -12.32 3.21 -10.95
C VAL A 51 -11.01 3.99 -10.81
N PHE A 52 -10.92 5.18 -11.40
CA PHE A 52 -9.75 6.05 -11.27
C PHE A 52 -9.56 6.53 -9.83
N ALA A 53 -10.63 6.94 -9.15
CA ALA A 53 -10.58 7.34 -7.74
C ALA A 53 -10.13 6.18 -6.84
N LYS A 54 -10.72 4.98 -7.02
CA LYS A 54 -10.31 3.76 -6.31
C LYS A 54 -8.85 3.38 -6.59
N SER A 55 -8.41 3.48 -7.84
CA SER A 55 -7.02 3.22 -8.22
C SER A 55 -6.05 4.21 -7.56
N THR A 56 -6.43 5.49 -7.49
CA THR A 56 -5.61 6.54 -6.86
C THR A 56 -5.49 6.31 -5.36
N GLU A 57 -6.63 6.10 -4.68
CA GLU A 57 -6.67 5.82 -3.24
C GLU A 57 -5.88 4.54 -2.88
N ASN A 58 -6.00 3.48 -3.67
CA ASN A 58 -5.25 2.25 -3.45
C ASN A 58 -3.74 2.44 -3.66
N THR A 59 -3.34 3.29 -4.61
CA THR A 59 -1.92 3.59 -4.87
C THR A 59 -1.31 4.45 -3.77
N GLU A 60 -2.04 5.45 -3.26
CA GLU A 60 -1.62 6.27 -2.12
C GLU A 60 -1.41 5.40 -0.88
N LYS A 61 -2.39 4.54 -0.56
CA LYS A 61 -2.26 3.58 0.54
C LYS A 61 -1.07 2.64 0.35
N LEU A 62 -0.82 2.14 -0.86
CA LEU A 62 0.33 1.27 -1.12
C LEU A 62 1.65 1.99 -0.82
N ALA A 63 1.79 3.24 -1.27
CA ALA A 63 2.98 4.06 -1.02
C ALA A 63 3.20 4.31 0.48
N GLU A 64 2.16 4.67 1.24
CA GLU A 64 2.23 4.83 2.70
C GLU A 64 2.68 3.54 3.40
N ASN A 65 2.10 2.40 3.04
CA ASN A 65 2.47 1.12 3.67
C ASN A 65 3.92 0.69 3.31
N LEU A 66 4.42 1.04 2.12
CA LEU A 66 5.83 0.83 1.74
C LEU A 66 6.78 1.71 2.55
N ILE A 67 6.40 2.96 2.79
CA ILE A 67 7.13 3.88 3.66
C ILE A 67 7.18 3.32 5.09
N ASP A 68 6.05 2.84 5.61
CA ASP A 68 5.97 2.23 6.94
C ASP A 68 6.86 0.99 7.06
N PHE A 69 6.86 0.11 6.04
CA PHE A 69 7.72 -1.06 6.00
C PHE A 69 9.21 -0.70 6.03
N ASN A 70 9.65 0.20 5.15
CA ASN A 70 11.04 0.65 5.13
C ASN A 70 11.44 1.34 6.44
N THR A 71 10.54 2.15 7.01
CA THR A 71 10.76 2.83 8.29
C THR A 71 10.94 1.83 9.43
N ALA A 72 10.12 0.78 9.49
CA ALA A 72 10.23 -0.27 10.51
C ALA A 72 11.56 -1.03 10.41
N VAL A 73 11.99 -1.38 9.19
CA VAL A 73 13.29 -2.04 8.95
C VAL A 73 14.45 -1.15 9.38
N ILE A 74 14.45 0.12 8.99
CA ILE A 74 15.52 1.08 9.34
C ILE A 74 15.61 1.27 10.85
N LYS A 75 14.47 1.54 11.52
CA LYS A 75 14.43 1.73 12.98
C LYS A 75 14.95 0.50 13.74
N SER A 76 14.59 -0.69 13.27
CA SER A 76 15.08 -1.95 13.85
C SER A 76 16.58 -2.11 13.69
N GLY A 77 17.11 -1.78 12.49
CA GLY A 77 18.56 -1.80 12.23
C GLY A 77 19.33 -0.80 13.08
N GLU A 78 18.80 0.42 13.25
CA GLU A 78 19.39 1.45 14.11
C GLU A 78 19.45 0.99 15.57
N ALA A 79 18.37 0.38 16.09
CA ALA A 79 18.34 -0.13 17.46
C ALA A 79 19.38 -1.23 17.68
N LEU A 80 19.53 -2.16 16.73
CA LEU A 80 20.53 -3.23 16.79
C LEU A 80 21.96 -2.67 16.75
N ALA A 81 22.24 -1.76 15.83
CA ALA A 81 23.56 -1.14 15.69
C ALA A 81 23.94 -0.35 16.95
N LYS A 82 22.99 0.44 17.49
CA LYS A 82 23.19 1.18 18.73
C LYS A 82 23.49 0.26 19.91
N LYS A 83 22.71 -0.82 20.06
CA LYS A 83 22.94 -1.78 21.15
C LYS A 83 24.29 -2.49 21.04
N ALA A 84 24.70 -2.88 19.84
CA ALA A 84 26.01 -3.48 19.60
C ALA A 84 27.15 -2.51 19.96
N TYR A 85 27.00 -1.23 19.62
CA TYR A 85 27.97 -0.19 19.96
C TYR A 85 28.02 0.09 21.47
N ASP A 86 26.88 0.17 22.15
CA ASP A 86 26.81 0.34 23.60
C ASP A 86 27.48 -0.83 24.32
N ASN A 87 27.28 -2.06 23.83
CA ASN A 87 27.95 -3.25 24.34
C ASN A 87 29.47 -3.18 24.14
N TYR A 88 29.95 -2.71 22.99
CA TYR A 88 31.37 -2.49 22.72
C TYR A 88 31.99 -1.51 23.72
N LEU A 89 31.41 -0.31 23.88
CA LEU A 89 31.91 0.69 24.83
C LEU A 89 31.95 0.15 26.27
N THR A 90 30.90 -0.57 26.64
CA THR A 90 30.74 -1.20 27.95
C THR A 90 31.79 -2.30 28.19
N ASN A 91 32.25 -2.99 27.14
CA ASN A 91 33.29 -4.01 27.22
C ASN A 91 34.68 -3.39 27.29
N VAL A 92 34.94 -2.33 26.51
CA VAL A 92 36.19 -1.57 26.61
C VAL A 92 36.39 -1.00 28.01
N ALA A 93 35.34 -0.41 28.59
CA ALA A 93 35.38 0.09 29.97
C ALA A 93 35.71 -1.04 30.97
N ALA A 94 35.06 -2.20 30.85
CA ALA A 94 35.30 -3.34 31.73
C ALA A 94 36.72 -3.91 31.61
N VAL A 95 37.28 -3.97 30.40
CA VAL A 95 38.68 -4.39 30.19
C VAL A 95 39.64 -3.42 30.86
N TYR A 96 39.39 -2.11 30.72
CA TYR A 96 40.22 -1.08 31.34
C TYR A 96 40.16 -1.14 32.87
N ASP A 97 38.96 -1.26 33.44
CA ASP A 97 38.78 -1.39 34.89
C ASP A 97 39.41 -2.69 35.42
N GLY A 98 39.27 -3.79 34.68
CA GLY A 98 39.90 -5.06 34.99
C GLY A 98 41.42 -4.97 34.97
N ALA A 99 42.01 -4.35 33.95
CA ALA A 99 43.45 -4.10 33.88
C ALA A 99 43.94 -3.23 35.05
N LYS A 100 43.18 -2.16 35.38
CA LYS A 100 43.48 -1.30 36.53
C LYS A 100 43.42 -2.07 37.85
N ALA A 101 42.48 -3.01 38.01
CA ALA A 101 42.43 -3.87 39.19
C ALA A 101 43.66 -4.79 39.27
N LEU A 102 44.09 -5.36 38.14
CA LEU A 102 45.29 -6.19 38.09
C LEU A 102 46.58 -5.42 38.44
N THR A 103 46.68 -4.13 38.10
CA THR A 103 47.86 -3.32 38.49
C THR A 103 47.96 -3.05 39.99
N LYS A 104 46.92 -3.33 40.78
CA LYS A 104 46.86 -3.08 42.22
C LYS A 104 47.10 -4.33 43.08
N THR A 105 47.34 -5.48 42.46
CA THR A 105 47.50 -6.74 43.18
C THR A 105 48.85 -6.77 43.90
N ALA A 106 48.88 -7.18 45.17
CA ALA A 106 50.09 -7.18 45.98
C ALA A 106 51.01 -8.37 45.70
N ASP A 107 50.44 -9.51 45.29
CA ASP A 107 51.16 -10.74 45.00
C ASP A 107 50.48 -11.58 43.90
N VAL A 108 51.07 -12.73 43.60
CA VAL A 108 50.61 -13.66 42.57
C VAL A 108 49.24 -14.28 42.92
N ALA A 109 48.96 -14.57 44.18
CA ALA A 109 47.70 -15.16 44.60
C ALA A 109 46.53 -14.16 44.43
N ASP A 110 46.75 -12.92 44.86
CA ASP A 110 45.82 -11.81 44.65
C ASP A 110 45.62 -11.52 43.16
N PHE A 111 46.68 -11.59 42.36
CA PHE A 111 46.59 -11.46 40.91
C PHE A 111 45.67 -12.52 40.30
N TYR A 112 45.86 -13.80 40.63
CA TYR A 112 45.00 -14.88 40.12
C TYR A 112 43.54 -14.72 40.55
N LYS A 113 43.31 -14.25 41.78
CA LYS A 113 41.96 -13.99 42.28
C LYS A 113 41.26 -12.88 41.50
N VAL A 114 41.94 -11.76 41.27
CA VAL A 114 41.41 -10.63 40.48
C VAL A 114 41.22 -11.04 39.02
N ALA A 115 42.19 -11.74 38.42
CA ALA A 115 42.10 -12.23 37.04
C ALA A 115 40.91 -13.19 36.84
N SER A 116 40.73 -14.14 37.75
CA SER A 116 39.61 -15.10 37.69
C SER A 116 38.27 -14.39 37.84
N SER A 117 38.17 -13.44 38.77
CA SER A 117 36.95 -12.63 38.94
C SER A 117 36.62 -11.83 37.68
N ASN A 118 37.62 -11.17 37.08
CA ASN A 118 37.44 -10.42 35.84
C ASN A 118 36.96 -11.33 34.70
N TYR A 119 37.51 -12.53 34.59
CA TYR A 119 37.11 -13.51 33.57
C TYR A 119 35.65 -13.95 33.75
N THR A 120 35.26 -14.32 34.97
CA THR A 120 33.86 -14.70 35.29
C THR A 120 32.89 -13.57 34.96
N SER A 121 33.19 -12.35 35.41
CA SER A 121 32.35 -11.19 35.11
C SER A 121 32.28 -10.88 33.61
N ALA A 122 33.37 -11.06 32.86
CA ALA A 122 33.36 -10.91 31.41
C ALA A 122 32.47 -11.96 30.73
N ALA A 123 32.53 -13.22 31.18
CA ALA A 123 31.69 -14.30 30.65
C ALA A 123 30.19 -14.06 30.91
N GLU A 124 29.84 -13.65 32.13
CA GLU A 124 28.46 -13.28 32.49
C GLU A 124 27.96 -12.11 31.62
N LYS A 125 28.81 -11.09 31.44
CA LYS A 125 28.48 -9.90 30.66
C LYS A 125 28.26 -10.23 29.19
N ILE A 126 29.14 -11.02 28.57
CA ILE A 126 28.99 -11.45 27.17
C ILE A 126 27.71 -12.27 27.00
N THR A 127 27.40 -13.14 27.96
CA THR A 127 26.18 -13.95 27.93
C THR A 127 24.93 -13.07 27.99
N ALA A 128 24.89 -12.11 28.91
CA ALA A 128 23.78 -11.15 29.02
C ALA A 128 23.63 -10.30 27.76
N GLN A 129 24.73 -9.74 27.24
CA GLN A 129 24.72 -8.93 26.02
C GLN A 129 24.26 -9.72 24.79
N SER A 130 24.65 -10.99 24.69
CA SER A 130 24.23 -11.88 23.60
C SER A 130 22.73 -12.17 23.67
N LYS A 131 22.20 -12.40 24.87
CA LYS A 131 20.77 -12.61 25.09
C LYS A 131 19.96 -11.36 24.71
N GLU A 132 20.39 -10.18 25.15
CA GLU A 132 19.73 -8.92 24.81
C GLU A 132 19.73 -8.65 23.30
N LEU A 133 20.84 -8.91 22.60
CA LEU A 133 20.92 -8.78 21.14
C LEU A 133 20.00 -9.79 20.42
N ALA A 134 19.92 -11.02 20.92
CA ALA A 134 19.03 -12.04 20.38
C ALA A 134 17.55 -11.65 20.55
N GLU A 135 17.17 -11.17 21.73
CA GLU A 135 15.81 -10.68 22.00
C GLU A 135 15.45 -9.47 21.12
N LEU A 136 16.39 -8.53 20.96
CA LEU A 136 16.20 -7.36 20.08
C LEU A 136 16.06 -7.78 18.61
N SER A 137 16.86 -8.75 18.15
CA SER A 137 16.79 -9.29 16.78
C SER A 137 15.48 -10.02 16.53
N ALA A 138 15.01 -10.83 17.49
CA ALA A 138 13.73 -11.52 17.41
C ALA A 138 12.56 -10.52 17.37
N LYS A 139 12.63 -9.47 18.18
CA LYS A 139 11.65 -8.38 18.15
C LYS A 139 11.65 -7.65 16.81
N ALA A 140 12.82 -7.29 16.29
CA ALA A 140 12.96 -6.65 14.98
C ALA A 140 12.35 -7.51 13.86
N LEU A 141 12.65 -8.82 13.83
CA LEU A 141 12.07 -9.75 12.87
C LEU A 141 10.55 -9.81 12.97
N LYS A 142 10.01 -9.90 14.19
CA LYS A 142 8.57 -9.95 14.41
C LYS A 142 7.88 -8.65 13.96
N ASP A 143 8.38 -7.51 14.39
CA ASP A 143 7.80 -6.19 14.09
C ASP A 143 7.87 -5.91 12.56
N ASN A 144 8.95 -6.31 11.90
CA ASN A 144 9.09 -6.22 10.44
C ASN A 144 8.15 -7.19 9.71
N ALA A 145 7.99 -8.43 10.20
CA ALA A 145 7.09 -9.41 9.61
C ALA A 145 5.62 -9.00 9.74
N GLU A 146 5.22 -8.41 10.87
CA GLU A 146 3.87 -7.86 11.04
C GLU A 146 3.61 -6.71 10.08
N THR A 147 4.61 -5.84 9.86
CA THR A 147 4.51 -4.74 8.89
C THR A 147 4.48 -5.26 7.44
N ALA A 148 5.29 -6.25 7.11
CA ALA A 148 5.27 -6.92 5.80
C ALA A 148 3.92 -7.59 5.52
N LYS A 149 3.34 -8.25 6.54
CA LYS A 149 2.01 -8.86 6.43
C LYS A 149 0.94 -7.80 6.16
N LYS A 150 0.98 -6.66 6.86
CA LYS A 150 0.07 -5.53 6.60
C LYS A 150 0.20 -5.01 5.17
N LEU A 151 1.44 -4.86 4.67
CA LEU A 151 1.70 -4.46 3.29
C LEU A 151 1.10 -5.46 2.31
N TYR A 152 1.38 -6.76 2.47
CA TYR A 152 0.87 -7.81 1.59
C TYR A 152 -0.66 -7.90 1.62
N SER A 153 -1.27 -7.88 2.81
CA SER A 153 -2.72 -7.92 2.97
C SER A 153 -3.42 -6.74 2.31
N LYS A 154 -2.80 -5.55 2.27
CA LYS A 154 -3.39 -4.36 1.62
C LYS A 154 -3.07 -4.26 0.14
N ALA A 155 -1.90 -4.73 -0.30
CA ALA A 155 -1.51 -4.74 -1.71
C ALA A 155 -2.31 -5.75 -2.55
N PHE A 156 -2.83 -6.80 -1.92
CA PHE A 156 -3.60 -7.87 -2.57
C PHE A 156 -5.00 -8.07 -2.00
N ALA A 157 -5.50 -7.16 -1.15
CA ALA A 157 -6.92 -7.10 -0.84
C ALA A 157 -7.64 -6.57 -2.09
N ALA A 158 -8.22 -7.51 -2.85
CA ALA A 158 -9.10 -7.24 -3.98
C ALA A 158 -10.38 -6.51 -3.55
#